data_AF-X1K8D0-F1
#
_entry.id   AF-X1K8D0-F1
#
_cell.length_a   1.000
_cell.length_b   1.000
_cell.length_c   1.000
_cell.angle_alpha   90.00
_cell.angle_beta   90.00
_cell.angle_gamma   90.00
#
_symmetry.space_group_name_H-M   'P 1'
#
loop_
_entity.id
_entity.type
_entity.pdbx_description
1 polymer ?
#
loop_
_entity_poly.entity_id
_entity_poly.type
_entity_poly.pdbx_seq_one_letter_code
_entity_poly.pdbx_strand_id
1 'polypeptide(L)' 'MRADTKFCDNCNIEFDHTEKERETFQYEIVKKGSPLPKKPNFCANCGAELKSINIKFCEECGEKI' A
#
# COMPACT_ATOMS: atom_id res chain seq x y z
N MET A 1 15.04 -20.52 -14.95
CA MET A 1 13.79 -19.98 -15.50
C MET A 1 12.71 -20.27 -14.46
N ARG A 2 12.15 -19.25 -13.78
CA ARG A 2 11.03 -19.48 -12.84
C ARG A 2 9.75 -19.12 -13.56
N ALA A 3 8.92 -20.15 -13.70
CA ALA A 3 7.66 -20.15 -14.43
C ALA A 3 6.65 -19.22 -13.76
N ASP A 4 5.89 -18.55 -14.60
CA ASP A 4 4.55 -17.99 -14.40
C ASP A 4 3.92 -18.38 -13.05
N THR A 5 4.20 -17.62 -12.01
CA THR A 5 3.70 -17.92 -10.66
C THR A 5 2.21 -17.57 -10.62
N LYS A 6 1.36 -18.54 -10.97
CA LYS A 6 -0.09 -18.44 -10.90
C LYS A 6 -0.63 -18.46 -9.47
N PHE A 7 0.18 -18.92 -8.51
CA PHE A 7 -0.19 -19.09 -7.11
C PHE A 7 0.83 -18.41 -6.19
N CYS A 8 0.37 -17.86 -5.07
CA CYS A 8 1.25 -17.29 -4.05
C CYS A 8 2.02 -18.39 -3.31
N ASP A 9 3.36 -18.35 -3.33
CA ASP A 9 4.22 -19.34 -2.66
C ASP A 9 4.02 -19.39 -1.12
N ASN A 10 3.43 -18.35 -0.51
CA ASN A 10 3.23 -18.26 0.94
C ASN A 10 1.85 -18.73 1.40
N CYS A 11 0.78 -18.44 0.66
CA CYS A 11 -0.60 -18.75 1.05
C CYS A 11 -1.39 -19.59 0.04
N ASN A 12 -0.76 -20.00 -1.06
CA ASN A 12 -1.32 -20.80 -2.15
C ASN A 12 -2.60 -20.26 -2.79
N ILE A 13 -2.85 -18.95 -2.65
CA ILE A 13 -3.95 -18.24 -3.31
C ILE A 13 -3.59 -18.04 -4.78
N GLU A 14 -4.54 -18.32 -5.68
CA GLU A 14 -4.41 -18.05 -7.12
C GLU A 14 -4.43 -16.55 -7.39
N PHE A 15 -3.48 -16.06 -8.19
CA PHE A 15 -3.49 -14.68 -8.64
C PHE A 15 -4.46 -14.52 -9.81
N ASP A 16 -5.45 -13.66 -9.64
CA ASP A 16 -6.32 -13.25 -10.74
C ASP A 16 -5.50 -12.39 -11.72
N HIS A 17 -5.09 -12.99 -12.85
CA HIS A 17 -4.44 -12.29 -13.94
C HIS A 17 -5.49 -11.52 -14.73
N THR A 18 -5.93 -10.39 -14.17
CA THR A 18 -6.70 -9.43 -14.94
C THR A 18 -5.80 -8.87 -16.06
N GLU A 19 -6.13 -9.20 -17.31
CA GLU A 19 -5.52 -8.62 -18.52
C GLU A 19 -5.95 -7.15 -18.70
N LYS A 20 -5.79 -6.34 -17.66
CA LYS A 20 -6.02 -4.90 -17.74
C LYS A 20 -4.72 -4.23 -18.14
N GLU A 21 -4.82 -3.27 -19.07
CA GLU A 21 -3.72 -2.39 -19.40
C GLU A 21 -3.19 -1.75 -18.10
N ARG A 22 -1.91 -1.96 -17.82
CA ARG A 22 -1.29 -1.39 -16.62
C ARG A 22 -1.18 0.11 -16.83
N GLU A 23 -1.97 0.86 -16.07
CA GLU A 23 -1.83 2.32 -16.04
C GLU A 23 -0.41 2.68 -15.57
N THR A 24 0.30 3.45 -16.41
CA THR A 24 1.62 3.97 -16.05
C THR A 24 1.44 5.24 -15.24
N PHE A 25 1.65 5.14 -13.92
CA PHE A 25 1.67 6.31 -13.04
C PHE A 25 3.08 6.90 -12.99
N GLN A 26 3.20 8.23 -12.95
CA GLN A 26 4.49 8.86 -12.64
C GLN A 26 4.84 8.60 -11.17
N TYR A 27 6.05 8.10 -10.93
CA TYR A 27 6.58 7.87 -9.59
C TYR A 27 8.02 8.33 -9.49
N GLU A 28 8.41 8.76 -8.30
CA GLU A 28 9.78 9.14 -7.98
C GLU A 28 10.47 8.01 -7.21
N ILE A 29 11.65 7.60 -7.66
CA ILE A 29 12.47 6.61 -6.96
C ILE A 29 13.27 7.33 -5.87
N VAL A 30 12.84 7.16 -4.62
CA VAL A 30 13.58 7.64 -3.45
C VAL A 30 14.77 6.72 -3.15
N LYS A 31 15.93 7.31 -2.90
CA LYS A 31 17.15 6.57 -2.51
C LYS A 31 16.95 5.89 -1.16
N LYS A 32 17.51 4.68 -1.01
CA LYS A 32 17.52 3.94 0.25
C LYS A 32 18.16 4.80 1.35
N GLY A 33 17.43 5.01 2.45
CA GLY A 33 17.86 5.84 3.57
C GLY A 33 17.40 7.30 3.51
N SER A 34 16.79 7.74 2.40
CA SER A 34 16.09 9.03 2.37
C SER A 34 14.83 8.98 3.25
N PRO A 35 14.46 10.08 3.93
CA PRO A 35 13.21 10.14 4.68
C PRO A 35 12.03 9.95 3.72
N LEU A 36 11.13 9.03 4.06
CA LEU A 36 9.88 8.87 3.31
C LEU A 36 9.09 10.18 3.37
N PRO A 37 8.42 10.59 2.28
CA PRO A 37 7.52 11.73 2.32
C PRO A 37 6.49 11.47 3.41
N LYS A 38 6.46 12.34 4.43
CA LYS A 38 5.43 12.29 5.46
C LYS A 38 4.10 12.51 4.74
N LYS A 39 3.28 11.48 4.64
CA LYS A 39 1.91 11.56 4.18
C LYS A 39 1.06 11.90 5.41
N PRO A 40 0.76 13.18 5.68
CA PRO A 40 0.15 13.59 6.95
C PRO A 40 -1.28 13.10 7.12
N ASN A 41 -1.92 12.64 6.04
CA ASN A 41 -3.31 12.25 6.02
C ASN A 41 -3.49 10.73 5.94
N PHE A 42 -2.54 9.93 6.43
CA PHE A 42 -2.68 8.47 6.41
C PHE A 42 -2.36 7.86 7.77
N CYS A 43 -3.15 6.86 8.16
CA CYS A 43 -2.94 6.10 9.38
C CYS A 43 -1.61 5.35 9.29
N ALA A 44 -0.73 5.52 10.28
CA ALA A 44 0.54 4.81 10.33
C ALA A 44 0.39 3.30 10.57
N ASN A 45 -0.76 2.85 11.11
CA ASN A 45 -1.01 1.44 11.42
C ASN A 45 -1.64 0.68 10.25
N CYS A 46 -2.76 1.18 9.69
CA CYS A 46 -3.48 0.48 8.63
C CYS A 46 -3.32 1.11 7.22
N GLY A 47 -2.72 2.29 7.11
CA GLY A 47 -2.58 3.00 5.83
C GLY A 47 -3.86 3.61 5.29
N ALA A 48 -4.94 3.67 6.06
CA ALA A 48 -6.18 4.35 5.67
C ALA A 48 -6.00 5.87 5.57
N GLU A 49 -6.71 6.50 4.63
CA GLU A 49 -6.74 7.96 4.52
C GLU A 49 -7.51 8.58 5.70
N LEU A 50 -6.84 9.49 6.41
CA LEU A 50 -7.41 10.26 7.50
C LEU A 50 -8.05 11.51 6.92
N LYS A 51 -9.38 11.57 6.99
CA LYS A 51 -10.19 12.69 6.47
C LYS A 51 -9.89 14.04 7.15
N SER A 52 -9.20 14.04 8.30
CA SER A 52 -8.86 15.25 9.04
C SER A 52 -7.61 15.05 9.88
N ILE A 53 -6.81 16.12 10.01
CA ILE A 53 -5.57 16.14 10.80
C ILE A 53 -5.83 16.05 12.32
N ASN A 54 -7.04 16.36 12.77
CA ASN A 54 -7.41 16.43 14.19
C ASN A 54 -8.20 15.20 14.70
N ILE A 55 -8.10 14.05 14.03
CA ILE A 55 -8.74 12.83 14.53
C ILE A 55 -7.87 12.22 15.64
N LYS A 56 -8.51 11.74 16.71
CA LYS A 56 -7.82 11.07 17.82
C LYS A 56 -7.64 9.57 17.59
N PHE A 57 -8.48 9.00 16.72
CA PHE A 57 -8.52 7.58 16.44
C PHE A 57 -8.80 7.37 14.95
N CYS A 58 -8.18 6.34 14.37
CA CYS A 58 -8.48 5.91 13.01
C CYS A 58 -9.85 5.23 12.97
N GLU A 59 -10.75 5.74 12.13
CA GLU A 59 -12.10 5.18 11.97
C GLU A 59 -12.09 3.76 11.37
N GLU A 60 -11.02 3.39 10.65
CA GLU A 60 -10.92 2.09 9.96
C GLU A 60 -10.34 0.98 10.85
N CYS A 61 -9.36 1.29 11.72
CA CYS A 61 -8.68 0.28 12.54
C CYS A 61 -8.75 0.51 14.05
N GLY A 62 -9.30 1.65 14.50
CA GLY A 62 -9.42 2.00 15.92
C GLY A 62 -8.12 2.45 16.59
N GLU A 63 -6.99 2.46 15.88
CA GLU A 63 -5.69 2.90 16.42
C GLU A 63 -5.71 4.38 16.78
N LYS A 64 -5.00 4.76 17.85
CA LYS A 64 -4.86 6.16 18.24
C LYS A 64 -3.85 6.87 17.32
N ILE A 65 -4.25 8.01 16.74
CA ILE A 65 -3.44 8.82 15.80
C ILE A 65 -2.71 9.95 16.53
#